data_AF-A0A1I8J272-F1
#
_entry.id   AF-A0A1I8J272-F1
#
_cell.length_a   1.000
_cell.length_b   1.000
_cell.length_c   1.000
_cell.angle_alpha   90.00
_cell.angle_beta   90.00
_cell.angle_gamma   90.00
#
_symmetry.space_group_name_H-M   'P 1'
#
loop_
_entity.id
_entity.type
_entity.pdbx_description
1 polymer ?
#
loop_
_entity_poly.entity_id
_entity_poly.type
_entity_poly.pdbx_seq_one_letter_code
_entity_poly.pdbx_strand_id
1 'polypeptide(L)'
;MSKGINYSKWDHIEVSDDEDDTHPNIDTPSLFRWRHEARVKRMEELAKEKSDFEAEWKQVTSQIDEAQRQADAGDSAAASRLAQLKDRLSKLEAHRQELAKKEKSQPLNIDTICKEGKTRTIINKAAAQPPKPRTDEETWKNLEEFKQKYDKEIKKFGMFSKFDDAQQFLEEHPHLVCEAACDRLVLWCVDLAVEEKASLLEYVTKQCICLQFLLKLGAELGTDPRNCLRQFYARLRDPQPEYMRAFEEELAAFRQRVQDRAKARLEDAMREYEEEQRQARLGPGGLDPVEVFDSLPDSLKACFESKDIALLQKTLAEMPIDEARYHMKRCVDSGMWVPDASSKKLLEGDEAGAEAAAEAEEEAEGEAARLTIRYQFKVALIM
;
A
#
# COMPACT_ATOMS: atom_id res chain seq x y z
N MET A 1 -11.36 -63.74 1.13
CA MET A 1 -11.96 -62.53 1.72
C MET A 1 -10.82 -61.67 2.22
N SER A 2 -10.60 -60.47 1.66
CA SER A 2 -9.57 -59.57 2.17
C SER A 2 -9.91 -59.25 3.62
N LYS A 3 -8.97 -59.43 4.56
CA LYS A 3 -9.12 -58.88 5.92
C LYS A 3 -9.40 -57.39 5.76
N GLY A 4 -10.61 -56.96 6.14
CA GLY A 4 -10.96 -55.55 6.17
C GLY A 4 -9.99 -54.78 7.07
N ILE A 5 -9.91 -53.48 6.86
CA ILE A 5 -9.12 -52.59 7.71
C ILE A 5 -9.66 -52.71 9.15
N ASN A 6 -8.77 -52.99 10.12
CA ASN A 6 -9.16 -53.21 11.52
C ASN A 6 -8.78 -52.01 12.39
N TYR A 7 -9.78 -51.37 13.01
CA TYR A 7 -9.62 -50.26 13.95
C TYR A 7 -9.80 -50.68 15.42
N SER A 8 -9.87 -51.98 15.72
CA SER A 8 -10.18 -52.49 17.07
C SER A 8 -9.17 -52.10 18.16
N LYS A 9 -8.01 -51.55 17.75
CA LYS A 9 -7.04 -50.96 18.67
C LYS A 9 -7.64 -49.80 19.47
N TRP A 10 -8.62 -49.09 18.92
CA TRP A 10 -9.23 -47.90 19.51
C TRP A 10 -10.60 -48.16 20.17
N ASP A 11 -11.03 -49.42 20.30
CA ASP A 11 -12.35 -49.77 20.87
C ASP A 11 -12.45 -49.50 22.38
N HIS A 12 -11.31 -49.40 23.07
CA HIS A 12 -11.24 -49.27 24.53
C HIS A 12 -10.46 -48.01 24.93
N ILE A 13 -11.07 -46.84 24.73
CA ILE A 13 -10.52 -45.55 25.15
C ILE A 13 -11.29 -45.08 26.39
N GLU A 14 -10.55 -44.72 27.45
CA GLU A 14 -11.08 -44.11 28.66
C GLU A 14 -10.75 -42.61 28.67
N VAL A 15 -11.79 -41.77 28.63
CA VAL A 15 -11.71 -40.31 28.76
C VAL A 15 -12.35 -39.93 30.09
N SER A 16 -11.57 -39.37 31.02
CA SER A 16 -12.05 -39.07 32.38
C SER A 16 -13.09 -37.95 32.42
N ASP A 17 -13.05 -37.05 31.44
CA ASP A 17 -13.89 -35.88 31.24
C ASP A 17 -14.86 -36.06 30.05
N ASP A 18 -15.31 -37.29 29.81
CA ASP A 18 -16.32 -37.59 28.78
C ASP A 18 -17.69 -36.96 29.14
N GLU A 19 -18.05 -35.88 28.43
CA GLU A 19 -19.30 -35.13 28.61
C GLU A 19 -20.54 -35.88 28.14
N ASP A 20 -20.38 -36.92 27.31
CA ASP A 20 -21.49 -37.75 26.82
C ASP A 20 -21.87 -38.84 27.85
N ASP A 21 -20.94 -39.24 28.73
CA ASP A 21 -21.19 -40.21 29.81
C ASP A 21 -21.51 -39.51 31.15
N THR A 22 -22.64 -38.79 31.16
CA THR A 22 -23.13 -38.02 32.30
C THR A 22 -24.52 -38.48 32.73
N HIS A 23 -24.95 -38.07 33.94
CA HIS A 23 -26.27 -38.40 34.47
C HIS A 23 -26.93 -37.14 35.06
N PRO A 24 -28.23 -36.86 34.79
CA PRO A 24 -28.89 -35.63 35.24
C PRO A 24 -28.84 -35.35 36.75
N ASN A 25 -28.62 -36.40 37.56
CA ASN A 25 -28.56 -36.29 39.02
C ASN A 25 -27.13 -36.33 39.60
N ILE A 26 -26.10 -36.36 38.76
CA ILE A 26 -24.70 -36.40 39.20
C ILE A 26 -23.98 -35.12 38.75
N ASP A 27 -23.27 -34.50 39.69
CA ASP A 27 -22.46 -33.31 39.41
C ASP A 27 -21.24 -33.67 38.54
N THR A 28 -21.26 -33.25 37.28
CA THR A 28 -20.26 -33.62 36.27
C THR A 28 -18.84 -33.15 36.61
N PRO A 29 -18.58 -31.94 37.14
CA PRO A 29 -17.23 -31.49 37.47
C PRO A 29 -16.59 -32.29 38.62
N SER A 30 -17.41 -32.80 39.55
CA SER A 30 -16.94 -33.67 40.63
C SER A 30 -16.73 -35.10 40.13
N LEU A 31 -17.61 -35.60 39.26
CA LEU A 31 -17.51 -36.91 38.61
C LEU A 31 -16.23 -37.04 37.77
N PHE A 32 -15.88 -36.04 36.96
CA PHE A 32 -14.68 -36.07 36.12
C PHE A 32 -13.39 -36.11 36.94
N ARG A 33 -13.33 -35.32 38.03
CA ARG A 33 -12.22 -35.37 38.98
C ARG A 33 -12.11 -36.74 39.64
N TRP A 34 -13.23 -37.31 40.07
CA TRP A 34 -13.25 -38.65 40.66
C TRP A 34 -12.82 -39.74 39.67
N ARG A 35 -13.29 -39.70 38.42
CA ARG A 35 -12.86 -40.62 37.34
C ARG A 35 -11.35 -40.50 37.08
N HIS A 36 -10.83 -39.28 37.02
CA HIS A 36 -9.39 -39.02 36.90
C HIS A 36 -8.60 -39.61 38.07
N GLU A 37 -9.00 -39.35 39.31
CA GLU A 37 -8.35 -39.90 40.51
C GLU A 37 -8.39 -41.43 40.54
N ALA A 38 -9.52 -42.03 40.19
CA ALA A 38 -9.66 -43.48 40.11
C ALA A 38 -8.71 -44.08 39.05
N ARG A 39 -8.58 -43.43 37.90
CA ARG A 39 -7.66 -43.83 36.84
C ARG A 39 -6.20 -43.74 37.29
N VAL A 40 -5.81 -42.63 37.94
CA VAL A 40 -4.45 -42.44 38.47
C VAL A 40 -4.13 -43.52 39.51
N LYS A 41 -5.04 -43.79 40.46
CA LYS A 41 -4.87 -44.87 41.44
C LYS A 41 -4.69 -46.25 40.80
N ARG A 42 -5.52 -46.60 39.80
CA ARG A 42 -5.37 -47.87 39.06
C ARG A 42 -4.01 -47.96 38.36
N MET A 43 -3.52 -46.87 37.79
CA MET A 43 -2.20 -46.83 37.14
C MET A 43 -1.06 -46.96 38.16
N GLU A 44 -1.17 -46.32 39.32
CA GLU A 44 -0.19 -46.41 40.41
C GLU A 44 -0.12 -47.82 41.00
N GLU A 45 -1.26 -48.46 41.24
CA GLU A 45 -1.35 -49.85 41.72
C GLU A 45 -0.71 -50.82 40.74
N LEU A 46 -1.01 -50.70 39.44
CA LEU A 46 -0.39 -51.51 38.40
C LEU A 46 1.11 -51.26 38.27
N ALA A 47 1.56 -50.01 38.41
CA ALA A 47 2.98 -49.68 38.40
C ALA A 47 3.72 -50.30 39.59
N LYS A 48 3.10 -50.28 40.77
CA LYS A 48 3.63 -50.93 41.98
C LYS A 48 3.70 -52.44 41.84
N GLU A 49 2.62 -53.08 41.36
CA GLU A 49 2.58 -54.54 41.11
C GLU A 49 3.70 -54.98 40.16
N LYS A 50 3.95 -54.20 39.08
CA LYS A 50 5.06 -54.48 38.16
C LYS A 50 6.43 -54.29 38.80
N SER A 51 6.61 -53.23 39.59
CA SER A 51 7.88 -52.97 40.30
C SER A 51 8.21 -54.10 41.28
N ASP A 52 7.23 -54.53 42.08
CA ASP A 52 7.38 -55.62 43.05
C ASP A 52 7.67 -56.94 42.31
N PHE A 53 6.95 -57.22 41.22
CA PHE A 53 7.19 -58.39 40.37
C PHE A 53 8.60 -58.38 39.74
N GLU A 54 9.08 -57.25 39.23
CA GLU A 54 10.43 -57.15 38.66
C GLU A 54 11.52 -57.35 39.70
N ALA A 55 11.32 -56.87 40.93
CA ALA A 55 12.24 -57.08 42.04
C ALA A 55 12.30 -58.57 42.43
N GLU A 56 11.14 -59.22 42.57
CA GLU A 56 11.05 -60.65 42.85
C GLU A 56 11.66 -61.50 41.73
N TRP A 57 11.38 -61.15 40.47
CA TRP A 57 11.95 -61.82 39.31
C TRP A 57 13.48 -61.79 39.36
N LYS A 58 14.07 -60.60 39.53
CA LYS A 58 15.53 -60.42 39.64
C LYS A 58 16.11 -61.23 40.79
N GLN A 59 15.47 -61.18 41.96
CA GLN A 59 15.93 -61.91 43.15
C GLN A 59 15.92 -63.43 42.92
N VAL A 60 14.82 -63.98 42.37
CA VAL A 60 14.70 -65.42 42.12
C VAL A 60 15.67 -65.87 41.03
N THR A 61 15.86 -65.09 39.95
CA THR A 61 16.88 -65.42 38.94
C THR A 61 18.29 -65.44 39.50
N SER A 62 18.66 -64.47 40.35
CA SER A 62 19.99 -64.45 41.00
C SER A 62 20.18 -65.66 41.92
N GLN A 63 19.15 -66.03 42.68
CA GLN A 63 19.19 -67.21 43.56
C GLN A 63 19.29 -68.52 42.77
N ILE A 64 18.68 -68.60 41.59
CA ILE A 64 18.83 -69.76 40.70
C ILE A 64 20.27 -69.86 40.20
N ASP A 65 20.86 -68.76 39.72
CA ASP A 65 22.23 -68.74 39.24
C ASP A 65 23.24 -69.14 40.33
N GLU A 66 23.05 -68.63 41.56
CA GLU A 66 23.85 -69.00 42.72
C GLU A 66 23.67 -70.47 43.11
N ALA A 67 22.43 -70.97 43.18
CA ALA A 67 22.15 -72.36 43.52
C ALA A 67 22.66 -73.32 42.45
N GLN A 68 22.66 -72.92 41.18
CA GLN A 68 23.21 -73.70 40.07
C GLN A 68 24.73 -73.81 40.19
N ARG A 69 25.43 -72.71 40.49
CA ARG A 69 26.88 -72.73 40.77
C ARG A 69 27.23 -73.61 41.98
N GLN A 70 26.41 -73.59 43.04
CA GLN A 70 26.61 -74.43 44.23
C GLN A 70 26.35 -75.92 43.96
N ALA A 71 25.35 -76.23 43.13
CA ALA A 71 25.07 -77.60 42.69
C ALA A 71 26.20 -78.15 41.81
N ASP A 72 26.74 -77.33 40.90
CA ASP A 72 27.90 -77.69 40.07
C ASP A 72 29.19 -77.89 40.90
N ALA A 73 29.28 -77.23 42.06
CA ALA A 73 30.36 -77.39 43.03
C ALA A 73 30.21 -78.62 43.97
N GLY A 74 29.15 -79.42 43.82
CA GLY A 74 28.98 -80.70 44.52
C GLY A 74 28.16 -80.66 45.81
N ASP A 75 27.44 -79.56 46.10
CA ASP A 75 26.56 -79.48 47.27
C ASP A 75 25.19 -80.15 46.99
N SER A 76 24.94 -81.31 47.59
CA SER A 76 23.68 -82.06 47.39
C SER A 76 22.45 -81.32 47.94
N ALA A 77 22.61 -80.39 48.89
CA ALA A 77 21.51 -79.57 49.39
C ALA A 77 21.08 -78.50 48.38
N ALA A 78 22.00 -78.06 47.50
CA ALA A 78 21.73 -77.08 46.46
C ALA A 78 20.79 -77.62 45.38
N ALA A 79 20.81 -78.92 45.08
CA ALA A 79 19.92 -79.54 44.08
C ALA A 79 18.43 -79.44 44.47
N SER A 80 18.11 -79.64 45.76
CA SER A 80 16.74 -79.51 46.28
C SER A 80 16.27 -78.04 46.26
N ARG A 81 17.15 -77.10 46.66
CA ARG A 81 16.88 -75.66 46.61
C ARG A 81 16.67 -75.15 45.18
N LEU A 82 17.45 -75.67 44.24
CA LEU A 82 17.35 -75.34 42.82
C LEU A 82 16.03 -75.82 42.21
N ALA A 83 15.55 -77.01 42.59
CA ALA A 83 14.23 -77.50 42.18
C ALA A 83 13.10 -76.58 42.69
N GLN A 84 13.16 -76.13 43.95
CA GLN A 84 12.18 -75.20 44.53
C GLN A 84 12.21 -73.82 43.85
N LEU A 85 13.40 -73.31 43.53
CA LEU A 85 13.54 -72.03 42.84
C LEU A 85 13.06 -72.09 41.38
N LYS A 86 13.24 -73.22 40.69
CA LYS A 86 12.68 -73.44 39.34
C LYS A 86 11.15 -73.50 39.35
N ASP A 87 10.53 -74.13 40.36
CA ASP A 87 9.07 -74.08 40.54
C ASP A 87 8.58 -72.65 40.79
N ARG A 88 9.29 -71.88 41.62
CA ARG A 88 9.00 -70.46 41.85
C ARG A 88 9.14 -69.62 40.57
N LEU A 89 10.15 -69.90 39.74
CA LEU A 89 10.32 -69.24 38.44
C LEU A 89 9.16 -69.52 37.50
N SER A 90 8.70 -70.78 37.41
CA SER A 90 7.54 -71.15 36.59
C SER A 90 6.27 -70.41 37.02
N LYS A 91 6.05 -70.25 38.34
CA LYS A 91 4.95 -69.43 38.88
C LYS A 91 5.08 -67.95 38.53
N LEU A 92 6.29 -67.40 38.61
CA LEU A 92 6.57 -66.02 38.19
C LEU A 92 6.40 -65.82 36.68
N GLU A 93 6.71 -66.82 35.86
CA GLU A 93 6.45 -66.79 34.41
C GLU A 93 4.95 -66.75 34.10
N ALA A 94 4.14 -67.54 34.83
CA ALA A 94 2.69 -67.47 34.74
C ALA A 94 2.18 -66.07 35.14
N HIS A 95 2.67 -65.52 36.25
CA HIS A 95 2.33 -64.18 36.71
C HIS A 95 2.73 -63.08 35.70
N ARG A 96 3.89 -63.24 35.03
CA ARG A 96 4.31 -62.35 33.94
C ARG A 96 3.32 -62.32 32.78
N GLN A 97 2.80 -63.49 32.40
CA GLN A 97 1.80 -63.59 31.33
C GLN A 97 0.46 -62.95 31.75
N GLU A 98 0.09 -63.06 33.02
CA GLU A 98 -1.09 -62.37 33.57
C GLU A 98 -0.91 -60.85 33.57
N LEU A 99 0.22 -60.33 34.04
CA LEU A 99 0.56 -58.90 33.97
C LEU A 99 0.53 -58.38 32.52
N ALA A 100 1.09 -59.13 31.56
CA ALA A 100 1.05 -58.75 30.15
C ALA A 100 -0.38 -58.74 29.56
N LYS A 101 -1.28 -59.60 30.05
CA LYS A 101 -2.71 -59.57 29.67
C LYS A 101 -3.43 -58.37 30.31
N LYS A 102 -3.14 -58.05 31.58
CA LYS A 102 -3.64 -56.85 32.26
C LYS A 102 -3.23 -55.57 31.52
N GLU A 103 -1.96 -55.47 31.10
CA GLU A 103 -1.47 -54.35 30.28
C GLU A 103 -2.18 -54.22 28.94
N LYS A 104 -2.40 -55.33 28.23
CA LYS A 104 -3.08 -55.32 26.91
C LYS A 104 -4.57 -54.99 27.00
N SER A 105 -5.21 -55.33 28.11
CA SER A 105 -6.63 -55.04 28.36
C SER A 105 -6.85 -53.68 29.03
N GLN A 106 -5.78 -52.98 29.41
CA GLN A 106 -5.87 -51.66 30.00
C GLN A 106 -6.46 -50.66 28.99
N PRO A 107 -7.46 -49.85 29.40
CA PRO A 107 -8.00 -48.81 28.55
C PRO A 107 -6.92 -47.82 28.09
N LEU A 108 -7.01 -47.43 26.82
CA LEU A 108 -6.21 -46.35 26.26
C LEU A 108 -6.65 -45.02 26.85
N ASN A 109 -5.70 -44.21 27.31
CA ASN A 109 -5.95 -42.89 27.88
C ASN A 109 -4.85 -41.92 27.43
N ILE A 110 -4.95 -40.65 27.83
CA ILE A 110 -3.99 -39.60 27.44
C ILE A 110 -2.52 -39.96 27.70
N ASP A 111 -2.24 -40.76 28.73
CA ASP A 111 -0.88 -41.15 29.14
C ASP A 111 -0.36 -42.37 28.36
N THR A 112 -1.26 -43.18 27.77
CA THR A 112 -0.91 -44.42 27.06
C THR A 112 -1.04 -44.30 25.54
N ILE A 113 -1.87 -43.38 25.03
CA ILE A 113 -2.10 -43.17 23.59
C ILE A 113 -0.89 -42.52 22.92
N CYS A 114 -0.29 -41.51 23.54
CA CYS A 114 0.81 -40.76 22.97
C CYS A 114 1.73 -40.14 24.03
N LYS A 115 2.89 -39.66 23.60
CA LYS A 115 3.82 -38.86 24.41
C LYS A 115 4.07 -37.53 23.72
N GLU A 116 4.44 -36.51 24.48
CA GLU A 116 4.84 -35.22 23.91
C GLU A 116 6.00 -35.39 22.93
N GLY A 117 5.74 -35.20 21.64
CA GLY A 117 6.76 -35.33 20.60
C GLY A 117 7.55 -34.04 20.37
N LYS A 118 6.85 -32.90 20.29
CA LYS A 118 7.45 -31.58 20.13
C LYS A 118 6.49 -30.50 20.63
N THR A 119 6.98 -29.68 21.56
CA THR A 119 6.23 -28.53 22.08
C THR A 119 6.97 -27.26 21.68
N ARG A 120 6.31 -26.37 20.93
CA ARG A 120 6.86 -25.07 20.53
C ARG A 120 5.83 -23.98 20.77
N THR A 121 6.18 -23.05 21.65
CA THR A 121 5.40 -21.83 21.88
C THR A 121 6.06 -20.66 21.14
N ILE A 122 5.24 -19.85 20.47
CA ILE A 122 5.68 -18.63 19.80
C ILE A 122 4.79 -17.51 20.32
N ILE A 123 5.40 -16.55 21.00
CA ILE A 123 4.71 -15.33 21.43
C ILE A 123 5.08 -14.24 20.42
N ASN A 124 4.09 -13.70 19.72
CA ASN A 124 4.28 -12.59 18.81
C ASN A 124 4.45 -11.29 19.63
N LYS A 125 5.68 -11.01 20.07
CA LYS A 125 6.00 -9.75 20.76
C LYS A 125 6.04 -8.61 19.72
N ALA A 126 5.49 -7.45 20.10
CA ALA A 126 5.59 -6.25 19.28
C ALA A 126 7.06 -5.92 18.98
N ALA A 127 7.32 -5.40 17.79
CA ALA A 127 8.67 -5.00 17.38
C ALA A 127 9.23 -3.96 18.36
N ALA A 128 10.49 -4.13 18.76
CA ALA A 128 11.14 -3.30 19.79
C ALA A 128 11.33 -1.83 19.38
N GLN A 129 11.19 -1.50 18.09
CA GLN A 129 11.25 -0.13 17.61
C GLN A 129 10.12 0.12 16.60
N PRO A 130 9.49 1.31 16.63
CA PRO A 130 8.58 1.71 15.58
C PRO A 130 9.34 1.72 14.24
N PRO A 131 8.65 1.41 13.12
CA PRO A 131 9.27 1.47 11.81
C PRO A 131 9.86 2.87 11.58
N LYS A 132 11.06 2.93 10.97
CA LYS A 132 11.67 4.21 10.60
C LYS A 132 10.70 4.99 9.69
N PRO A 133 10.60 6.31 9.86
CA PRO A 133 9.83 7.14 8.95
C PRO A 133 10.40 6.96 7.52
N ARG A 134 9.50 6.73 6.56
CA ARG A 134 9.86 6.57 5.15
C ARG A 134 10.34 7.90 4.58
N THR A 135 11.21 7.86 3.58
CA THR A 135 11.58 9.08 2.82
C THR A 135 10.46 9.48 1.85
N ASP A 136 10.47 10.73 1.40
CA ASP A 136 9.46 11.28 0.48
C ASP A 136 9.43 10.54 -0.88
N GLU A 137 10.58 10.04 -1.34
CA GLU A 137 10.64 9.23 -2.57
C GLU A 137 10.03 7.84 -2.39
N GLU A 138 10.23 7.23 -1.22
CA GLU A 138 9.68 5.92 -0.89
C GLU A 138 8.17 5.97 -0.67
N THR A 139 7.65 7.05 -0.05
CA THR A 139 6.21 7.28 0.09
C THR A 139 5.55 7.48 -1.27
N TRP A 140 6.18 8.24 -2.17
CA TRP A 140 5.64 8.43 -3.53
C TRP A 140 5.62 7.13 -4.34
N LYS A 141 6.71 6.36 -4.34
CA LYS A 141 6.75 5.04 -5.02
C LYS A 141 5.70 4.09 -4.45
N ASN A 142 5.57 4.05 -3.12
CA ASN A 142 4.57 3.21 -2.47
C ASN A 142 3.15 3.63 -2.83
N LEU A 143 2.87 4.94 -2.90
CA LEU A 143 1.58 5.46 -3.32
C LEU A 143 1.25 5.06 -4.77
N GLU A 144 2.22 5.15 -5.68
CA GLU A 144 2.02 4.79 -7.08
C GLU A 144 1.78 3.28 -7.26
N GLU A 145 2.58 2.43 -6.60
CA GLU A 145 2.35 0.98 -6.58
C GLU A 145 1.01 0.62 -5.95
N PHE A 146 0.65 1.27 -4.83
CA PHE A 146 -0.61 1.04 -4.12
C PHE A 146 -1.81 1.45 -4.98
N LYS A 147 -1.71 2.60 -5.65
CA LYS A 147 -2.69 3.07 -6.62
C LYS A 147 -2.85 2.05 -7.74
N GLN A 148 -1.77 1.62 -8.40
CA GLN A 148 -1.86 0.65 -9.49
C GLN A 148 -2.51 -0.67 -9.06
N LYS A 149 -2.20 -1.14 -7.85
CA LYS A 149 -2.70 -2.40 -7.34
C LYS A 149 -4.15 -2.35 -6.87
N TYR A 150 -4.56 -1.28 -6.18
CA TYR A 150 -5.84 -1.21 -5.47
C TYR A 150 -6.77 -0.09 -5.95
N ASP A 151 -6.50 0.58 -7.09
CA ASP A 151 -7.31 1.70 -7.61
C ASP A 151 -8.81 1.40 -7.63
N LYS A 152 -9.16 0.20 -8.13
CA LYS A 152 -10.55 -0.25 -8.28
C LYS A 152 -11.23 -0.42 -6.92
N GLU A 153 -10.52 -0.97 -5.95
CA GLU A 153 -11.04 -1.19 -4.60
C GLU A 153 -11.23 0.14 -3.86
N ILE A 154 -10.26 1.05 -3.98
CA ILE A 154 -10.34 2.40 -3.39
C ILE A 154 -11.51 3.18 -3.99
N LYS A 155 -11.68 3.13 -5.32
CA LYS A 155 -12.83 3.76 -5.98
C LYS A 155 -14.16 3.14 -5.54
N LYS A 156 -14.21 1.82 -5.40
CA LYS A 156 -15.40 1.11 -4.88
C LYS A 156 -15.73 1.59 -3.46
N PHE A 157 -14.73 1.71 -2.60
CA PHE A 157 -14.89 2.27 -1.25
C PHE A 157 -15.47 3.68 -1.28
N GLY A 158 -14.90 4.57 -2.10
CA GLY A 158 -15.36 5.96 -2.18
C GLY A 158 -16.80 6.14 -2.69
N MET A 159 -17.40 5.13 -3.30
CA MET A 159 -18.80 5.16 -3.78
C MET A 159 -19.83 4.75 -2.72
N PHE A 160 -19.41 4.24 -1.55
CA PHE A 160 -20.37 3.87 -0.52
C PHE A 160 -21.03 5.11 0.11
N SER A 161 -22.33 5.00 0.39
CA SER A 161 -23.08 6.05 1.10
C SER A 161 -23.37 5.67 2.55
N LYS A 162 -23.79 4.43 2.77
CA LYS A 162 -24.12 3.86 4.08
C LYS A 162 -22.85 3.48 4.83
N PHE A 163 -22.86 3.72 6.13
CA PHE A 163 -21.74 3.42 7.01
C PHE A 163 -21.53 1.92 7.19
N ASP A 164 -22.60 1.12 7.24
CA ASP A 164 -22.50 -0.33 7.41
C ASP A 164 -21.80 -1.00 6.22
N ASP A 165 -22.16 -0.62 4.99
CA ASP A 165 -21.54 -1.14 3.77
C ASP A 165 -20.05 -0.73 3.70
N ALA A 166 -19.74 0.51 4.07
CA ALA A 166 -18.37 1.02 4.12
C ALA A 166 -17.53 0.32 5.20
N GLN A 167 -18.11 0.05 6.38
CA GLN A 167 -17.46 -0.69 7.45
C GLN A 167 -17.16 -2.13 7.00
N GLN A 168 -18.16 -2.85 6.48
CA GLN A 168 -17.98 -4.23 6.03
C GLN A 168 -16.92 -4.32 4.93
N PHE A 169 -16.93 -3.39 3.99
CA PHE A 169 -15.92 -3.37 2.92
C PHE A 169 -14.49 -3.17 3.45
N LEU A 170 -14.30 -2.30 4.44
CA LEU A 170 -12.99 -2.11 5.06
C LEU A 170 -12.57 -3.29 5.96
N GLU A 171 -13.52 -4.04 6.53
CA GLU A 171 -13.25 -5.28 7.24
C GLU A 171 -12.80 -6.40 6.29
N GLU A 172 -13.41 -6.49 5.10
CA GLU A 172 -13.02 -7.42 4.05
C GLU A 172 -11.69 -7.02 3.37
N HIS A 173 -11.39 -5.72 3.33
CA HIS A 173 -10.18 -5.16 2.71
C HIS A 173 -9.34 -4.31 3.69
N PRO A 174 -8.71 -4.89 4.73
CA PRO A 174 -7.97 -4.14 5.76
C PRO A 174 -6.77 -3.33 5.25
N HIS A 175 -6.22 -3.69 4.09
CA HIS A 175 -5.10 -2.98 3.46
C HIS A 175 -5.48 -1.58 2.96
N LEU A 176 -6.78 -1.31 2.75
CA LEU A 176 -7.29 0.01 2.38
C LEU A 176 -7.31 0.99 3.55
N VAL A 177 -7.19 0.51 4.79
CA VAL A 177 -7.06 1.35 5.97
C VAL A 177 -5.62 1.81 6.12
N CYS A 178 -5.20 2.77 5.29
CA CYS A 178 -3.86 3.34 5.29
C CYS A 178 -3.86 4.77 4.72
N GLU A 179 -2.77 5.51 4.96
CA GLU A 179 -2.58 6.88 4.46
C GLU A 179 -2.60 6.95 2.92
N ALA A 180 -1.96 5.99 2.23
CA ALA A 180 -1.92 5.95 0.77
C ALA A 180 -3.31 5.84 0.13
N ALA A 181 -4.24 5.10 0.75
CA ALA A 181 -5.63 5.02 0.28
C ALA A 181 -6.35 6.36 0.46
N CYS A 182 -6.11 7.05 1.57
CA CYS A 182 -6.63 8.40 1.80
C CYS A 182 -6.11 9.38 0.75
N ASP A 183 -4.80 9.43 0.51
CA ASP A 183 -4.20 10.33 -0.50
C ASP A 183 -4.76 10.07 -1.89
N ARG A 184 -4.95 8.80 -2.24
CA ARG A 184 -5.57 8.41 -3.51
C ARG A 184 -7.01 8.90 -3.65
N LEU A 185 -7.80 8.85 -2.57
CA LEU A 185 -9.17 9.38 -2.55
C LEU A 185 -9.18 10.91 -2.67
N VAL A 186 -8.25 11.60 -2.01
CA VAL A 186 -8.10 13.07 -2.13
C VAL A 186 -7.80 13.46 -3.56
N LEU A 187 -6.85 12.79 -4.22
CA LEU A 187 -6.55 13.02 -5.64
C LEU A 187 -7.78 12.77 -6.52
N TRP A 188 -8.54 11.71 -6.24
CA TRP A 188 -9.77 11.43 -6.97
C TRP A 188 -10.82 12.53 -6.79
N CYS A 189 -10.96 13.09 -5.58
CA CYS A 189 -11.87 14.19 -5.32
C CYS A 189 -11.51 15.41 -6.18
N VAL A 190 -10.22 15.73 -6.33
CA VAL A 190 -9.76 16.82 -7.20
C VAL A 190 -10.07 16.54 -8.66
N ASP A 191 -9.79 15.31 -9.15
CA ASP A 191 -10.11 14.92 -10.52
C ASP A 191 -11.63 15.06 -10.80
N LEU A 192 -12.47 14.59 -9.87
CA LEU A 192 -13.94 14.70 -9.98
C LEU A 192 -14.44 16.14 -9.95
N ALA A 193 -13.77 17.01 -9.20
CA ALA A 193 -14.09 18.44 -9.15
C ALA A 193 -13.73 19.15 -10.45
N VAL A 194 -12.60 18.80 -11.08
CA VAL A 194 -12.22 19.32 -12.42
C VAL A 194 -13.17 18.78 -13.49
N GLU A 195 -13.61 17.52 -13.38
CA GLU A 195 -14.60 16.90 -14.29
C GLU A 195 -16.05 17.36 -14.03
N GLU A 196 -16.28 18.30 -13.10
CA GLU A 196 -17.61 18.83 -12.72
C GLU A 196 -18.62 17.78 -12.23
N LYS A 197 -18.16 16.63 -11.72
CA LYS A 197 -19.00 15.54 -11.22
C LYS A 197 -19.41 15.74 -9.75
N ALA A 198 -20.19 16.79 -9.50
CA ALA A 198 -20.56 17.23 -8.15
C ALA A 198 -21.25 16.13 -7.31
N SER A 199 -22.21 15.38 -7.88
CA SER A 199 -22.94 14.35 -7.13
C SER A 199 -22.02 13.23 -6.64
N LEU A 200 -21.07 12.78 -7.47
CA LEU A 200 -20.13 11.72 -7.09
C LEU A 200 -19.11 12.23 -6.07
N LEU A 201 -18.65 13.48 -6.24
CA LEU A 201 -17.73 14.13 -5.32
C LEU A 201 -18.26 14.13 -3.88
N GLU A 202 -19.57 14.31 -3.66
CA GLU A 202 -20.14 14.29 -2.32
C GLU A 202 -19.94 12.95 -1.59
N TYR A 203 -20.18 11.83 -2.29
CA TYR A 203 -19.98 10.49 -1.74
C TYR A 203 -18.51 10.21 -1.44
N VAL A 204 -17.63 10.51 -2.40
CA VAL A 204 -16.19 10.24 -2.27
C VAL A 204 -15.57 11.09 -1.16
N THR A 205 -15.99 12.35 -1.04
CA THR A 205 -15.57 13.26 0.02
C THR A 205 -15.94 12.72 1.41
N LYS A 206 -17.17 12.24 1.59
CA LYS A 206 -17.63 11.65 2.85
C LYS A 206 -16.75 10.46 3.26
N GLN A 207 -16.50 9.53 2.33
CA GLN A 207 -15.68 8.36 2.61
C GLN A 207 -14.20 8.70 2.85
N CYS A 208 -13.68 9.71 2.15
CA CYS A 208 -12.34 10.24 2.38
C CYS A 208 -12.19 10.79 3.80
N ILE A 209 -13.14 11.59 4.28
CA ILE A 209 -13.12 12.13 5.65
C ILE A 209 -13.28 11.02 6.69
N CYS A 210 -14.16 10.04 6.46
CA CYS A 210 -14.28 8.87 7.33
C CYS A 210 -12.93 8.15 7.49
N LEU A 211 -12.21 7.93 6.39
CA LEU A 211 -10.89 7.29 6.43
C LEU A 211 -9.85 8.18 7.14
N GLN A 212 -9.84 9.49 6.91
CA GLN A 212 -8.95 10.42 7.63
C GLN A 212 -9.17 10.42 9.13
N PHE A 213 -10.43 10.45 9.57
CA PHE A 213 -10.78 10.43 10.98
C PHE A 213 -10.41 9.10 11.64
N LEU A 214 -10.56 7.97 10.92
CA LEU A 214 -10.12 6.67 11.38
C LEU A 214 -8.60 6.61 11.59
N LEU A 215 -7.82 7.16 10.65
CA LEU A 215 -6.36 7.23 10.77
C LEU A 215 -5.94 8.13 11.95
N LYS A 216 -6.59 9.29 12.12
CA LYS A 216 -6.37 10.19 13.28
C LYS A 216 -6.70 9.50 14.60
N LEU A 217 -7.81 8.77 14.68
CA LEU A 217 -8.20 8.02 15.88
C LEU A 217 -7.16 6.95 16.24
N GLY A 218 -6.65 6.22 15.24
CA GLY A 218 -5.59 5.24 15.47
C GLY A 218 -4.30 5.88 16.00
N ALA A 219 -3.91 7.04 15.45
CA ALA A 219 -2.77 7.80 15.91
C ALA A 219 -2.93 8.31 17.36
N GLU A 220 -4.10 8.84 17.72
CA GLU A 220 -4.40 9.30 19.08
C GLU A 220 -4.39 8.17 20.12
N LEU A 221 -4.89 6.99 19.75
CA LEU A 221 -4.92 5.81 20.62
C LEU A 221 -3.59 5.04 20.66
N GLY A 222 -2.63 5.38 19.79
CA GLY A 222 -1.38 4.64 19.65
C GLY A 222 -1.57 3.20 19.16
N THR A 223 -2.64 2.95 18.41
CA THR A 223 -3.00 1.61 17.90
C THR A 223 -3.13 1.63 16.38
N ASP A 224 -2.90 0.48 15.72
CA ASP A 224 -3.13 0.36 14.28
C ASP A 224 -4.59 0.77 13.96
N PRO A 225 -4.82 1.72 13.02
CA PRO A 225 -6.15 2.18 12.65
C PRO A 225 -7.12 1.06 12.26
N ARG A 226 -6.62 -0.08 11.76
CA ARG A 226 -7.41 -1.27 11.43
C ARG A 226 -8.11 -1.86 12.65
N ASN A 227 -7.50 -1.75 13.83
CA ASN A 227 -8.09 -2.24 15.09
C ASN A 227 -9.18 -1.31 15.63
N CYS A 228 -9.17 -0.04 15.23
CA CYS A 228 -10.14 0.96 15.65
C CYS A 228 -11.37 1.03 14.75
N LEU A 229 -11.36 0.34 13.59
CA LEU A 229 -12.39 0.40 12.55
C LEU A 229 -13.80 0.22 13.10
N ARG A 230 -14.04 -0.88 13.82
CA ARG A 230 -15.36 -1.20 14.39
C ARG A 230 -15.84 -0.17 15.39
N GLN A 231 -14.93 0.30 16.25
CA GLN A 231 -15.24 1.30 17.27
C GLN A 231 -15.58 2.65 16.63
N PHE A 232 -14.84 3.03 15.59
CA PHE A 232 -15.09 4.24 14.82
C PHE A 232 -16.49 4.23 14.18
N TYR A 233 -16.84 3.19 13.44
CA TYR A 233 -18.16 3.08 12.81
C TYR A 233 -19.30 2.86 13.80
N ALA A 234 -19.04 2.28 14.98
CA ALA A 234 -20.02 2.25 16.07
C ALA A 234 -20.33 3.67 16.58
N ARG A 235 -19.31 4.53 16.73
CA ARG A 235 -19.49 5.94 17.11
C ARG A 235 -20.19 6.78 16.04
N LEU A 236 -19.97 6.46 14.75
CA LEU A 236 -20.68 7.13 13.64
C LEU A 236 -22.15 6.76 13.54
N ARG A 237 -22.58 5.60 14.07
CA ARG A 237 -23.98 5.16 14.05
C ARG A 237 -24.84 5.86 15.10
N ASP A 238 -24.28 6.14 16.27
CA ASP A 238 -24.93 6.91 17.33
C ASP A 238 -24.01 8.05 17.78
N PRO A 239 -23.86 9.08 16.95
CA PRO A 239 -22.87 10.12 17.19
C PRO A 239 -23.42 11.18 18.13
N GLN A 240 -22.56 11.63 19.05
CA GLN A 240 -22.87 12.81 19.86
C GLN A 240 -23.06 14.04 18.94
N PRO A 241 -24.00 14.96 19.24
CA PRO A 241 -24.27 16.12 18.40
C PRO A 241 -23.03 16.97 18.09
N GLU A 242 -22.14 17.12 19.07
CA GLU A 242 -20.89 17.85 18.95
C GLU A 242 -19.91 17.16 17.98
N TYR A 243 -19.89 15.83 17.97
CA TYR A 243 -19.07 15.03 17.06
C TYR A 243 -19.54 15.15 15.62
N MET A 244 -20.86 15.09 15.38
CA MET A 244 -21.42 15.29 14.03
C MET A 244 -21.16 16.69 13.52
N ARG A 245 -21.29 17.72 14.38
CA ARG A 245 -21.01 19.10 13.97
C ARG A 245 -19.56 19.26 13.52
N ALA A 246 -18.60 18.75 14.30
CA ALA A 246 -17.18 18.78 13.93
C ALA A 246 -16.91 17.99 12.63
N PHE A 247 -17.57 16.84 12.44
CA PHE A 247 -17.45 16.05 11.22
C PHE A 247 -17.98 16.80 9.99
N GLU A 248 -19.14 17.45 10.10
CA GLU A 248 -19.74 18.25 9.03
C GLU A 248 -18.92 19.50 8.70
N GLU A 249 -18.38 20.19 9.71
CA GLU A 249 -17.48 21.34 9.54
C GLU A 249 -16.21 20.94 8.78
N GLU A 250 -15.57 19.82 9.15
CA GLU A 250 -14.39 19.29 8.45
C GLU A 250 -14.72 18.84 7.02
N LEU A 251 -15.89 18.24 6.81
CA LEU A 251 -16.35 17.83 5.49
C LEU A 251 -16.59 19.06 4.58
N ALA A 252 -17.19 20.13 5.10
CA ALA A 252 -17.38 21.38 4.37
C ALA A 252 -16.03 22.04 4.05
N ALA A 253 -15.13 22.13 5.03
CA ALA A 253 -13.79 22.70 4.84
C ALA A 253 -12.98 21.90 3.81
N PHE A 254 -13.08 20.56 3.83
CA PHE A 254 -12.42 19.71 2.84
C PHE A 254 -12.99 19.88 1.43
N ARG A 255 -14.32 19.98 1.28
CA ARG A 255 -14.95 20.29 -0.02
C ARG A 255 -14.41 21.61 -0.59
N GLN A 256 -14.29 22.64 0.24
CA GLN A 256 -13.73 23.92 -0.18
C GLN A 256 -12.29 23.77 -0.66
N ARG A 257 -11.43 23.08 0.10
CA ARG A 257 -10.04 22.80 -0.31
C ARG A 257 -9.93 22.05 -1.63
N VAL A 258 -10.83 21.08 -1.86
CA VAL A 258 -10.87 20.32 -3.13
C VAL A 258 -11.27 21.24 -4.28
N GLN A 259 -12.27 22.10 -4.09
CA GLN A 259 -12.69 23.07 -5.12
C GLN A 259 -11.58 24.08 -5.43
N ASP A 260 -10.91 24.62 -4.42
CA ASP A 260 -9.82 25.58 -4.60
C ASP A 260 -8.64 24.94 -5.36
N ARG A 261 -8.31 23.67 -5.03
CA ARG A 261 -7.28 22.91 -5.75
C ARG A 261 -7.70 22.58 -7.19
N ALA A 262 -8.97 22.31 -7.44
CA ALA A 262 -9.48 22.10 -8.79
C ALA A 262 -9.41 23.37 -9.63
N LYS A 263 -9.76 24.52 -9.06
CA LYS A 263 -9.60 25.84 -9.71
C LYS A 263 -8.14 26.14 -10.01
N ALA A 264 -7.23 25.95 -9.05
CA ALA A 264 -5.81 26.16 -9.27
C ALA A 264 -5.27 25.29 -10.43
N ARG A 265 -5.69 24.02 -10.50
CA ARG A 265 -5.30 23.12 -11.60
C ARG A 265 -5.85 23.55 -12.96
N LEU A 266 -7.07 24.12 -12.98
CA LEU A 266 -7.65 24.68 -14.20
C LEU A 266 -6.92 25.96 -14.63
N GLU A 267 -6.62 26.86 -13.67
CA GLU A 267 -5.87 28.10 -13.90
C GLU A 267 -4.45 27.82 -14.41
N ASP A 268 -3.75 26.83 -13.86
CA ASP A 268 -2.43 26.43 -14.33
C ASP A 268 -2.50 25.85 -15.75
N ALA A 269 -3.49 25.01 -16.07
CA ALA A 269 -3.69 24.51 -17.43
C ALA A 269 -4.06 25.63 -18.42
N MET A 270 -4.84 26.63 -17.98
CA MET A 270 -5.14 27.82 -18.79
C MET A 270 -3.89 28.67 -19.03
N ARG A 271 -3.04 28.85 -18.02
CA ARG A 271 -1.76 29.57 -18.14
C ARG A 271 -0.81 28.88 -19.11
N GLU A 272 -0.65 27.55 -18.99
CA GLU A 272 0.16 26.76 -19.92
C GLU A 272 -0.35 26.90 -21.36
N TYR A 273 -1.67 26.85 -21.56
CA TYR A 273 -2.28 27.07 -22.87
C TYR A 273 -2.04 28.50 -23.40
N GLU A 274 -2.16 29.53 -22.56
CA GLU A 274 -1.86 30.91 -22.92
C GLU A 274 -0.39 31.10 -23.30
N GLU A 275 0.53 30.45 -22.59
CA GLU A 275 1.97 30.45 -22.89
C GLU A 275 2.28 29.73 -24.21
N GLU A 276 1.65 28.59 -24.50
CA GLU A 276 1.75 27.91 -25.79
C GLU A 276 1.22 28.79 -26.94
N GLN A 277 0.08 29.44 -26.74
CA GLN A 277 -0.48 30.38 -27.71
C GLN A 277 0.42 31.60 -27.91
N ARG A 278 1.03 32.10 -26.83
CA ARG A 278 2.02 33.18 -26.88
C ARG A 278 3.25 32.76 -27.68
N GLN A 279 3.80 31.57 -27.41
CA GLN A 279 4.92 31.01 -28.17
C GLN A 279 4.61 30.84 -29.66
N ALA A 280 3.40 30.37 -29.99
CA ALA A 280 2.96 30.21 -31.38
C ALA A 280 2.78 31.55 -32.13
N ARG A 281 2.61 32.68 -31.41
CA ARG A 281 2.45 34.03 -31.97
C ARG A 281 3.74 34.83 -32.05
N LEU A 282 4.84 34.31 -31.51
CA LEU A 282 6.13 35.01 -31.52
C LEU A 282 6.60 35.27 -32.96
N GLY A 283 7.02 36.50 -33.21
CA GLY A 283 7.61 36.92 -34.49
C GLY A 283 9.00 36.31 -34.74
N PRO A 284 9.60 36.60 -35.90
CA PRO A 284 10.88 36.03 -36.34
C PRO A 284 12.06 36.32 -35.40
N GLY A 285 11.96 37.34 -34.53
CA GLY A 285 12.94 37.69 -33.50
C GLY A 285 12.53 37.30 -32.07
N GLY A 286 11.47 36.50 -31.89
CA GLY A 286 11.05 36.00 -30.57
C GLY A 286 10.29 37.00 -29.71
N LEU A 287 9.79 38.10 -30.30
CA LEU A 287 8.93 39.06 -29.63
C LEU A 287 7.46 38.85 -30.01
N ASP A 288 6.56 39.03 -29.04
CA ASP A 288 5.12 38.97 -29.28
C ASP A 288 4.63 40.28 -29.94
N PRO A 289 3.96 40.22 -31.11
CA PRO A 289 3.35 41.39 -31.75
C PRO A 289 2.45 42.23 -30.84
N VAL A 290 1.67 41.59 -29.95
CA VAL A 290 0.71 42.28 -29.08
C VAL A 290 1.44 43.05 -27.98
N GLU A 291 2.43 42.43 -27.34
CA GLU A 291 3.24 43.08 -26.30
C GLU A 291 4.07 44.24 -26.86
N VAL A 292 4.62 44.05 -28.07
CA VAL A 292 5.35 45.13 -28.75
C VAL A 292 4.39 46.27 -29.04
N PHE A 293 3.21 46.02 -29.63
CA PHE A 293 2.20 47.06 -29.90
C PHE A 293 1.80 47.84 -28.64
N ASP A 294 1.48 47.16 -27.54
CA ASP A 294 1.05 47.80 -26.28
C ASP A 294 2.15 48.66 -25.64
N SER A 295 3.41 48.31 -25.86
CA SER A 295 4.57 49.05 -25.35
C SER A 295 5.05 50.20 -26.25
N LEU A 296 4.47 50.36 -27.44
CA LEU A 296 4.82 51.46 -28.35
C LEU A 296 4.28 52.81 -27.83
N PRO A 297 4.97 53.92 -28.12
CA PRO A 297 4.42 55.26 -27.94
C PRO A 297 3.09 55.45 -28.68
N ASP A 298 2.17 56.23 -28.12
CA ASP A 298 0.83 56.45 -28.69
C ASP A 298 0.88 57.05 -30.11
N SER A 299 1.90 57.84 -30.42
CA SER A 299 2.16 58.36 -31.76
C SER A 299 2.47 57.26 -32.78
N LEU A 300 3.23 56.22 -32.39
CA LEU A 300 3.54 55.07 -33.23
C LEU A 300 2.36 54.09 -33.30
N LYS A 301 1.65 53.86 -32.17
CA LYS A 301 0.41 53.06 -32.15
C LYS A 301 -0.61 53.59 -33.15
N ALA A 302 -0.85 54.90 -33.16
CA ALA A 302 -1.77 55.56 -34.09
C ALA A 302 -1.35 55.37 -35.57
N CYS A 303 -0.05 55.30 -35.87
CA CYS A 303 0.45 55.02 -37.22
C CYS A 303 0.14 53.57 -37.66
N PHE A 304 0.30 52.60 -36.78
CA PHE A 304 -0.03 51.19 -37.06
C PHE A 304 -1.54 50.93 -37.11
N GLU A 305 -2.34 51.64 -36.31
CA GLU A 305 -3.81 51.58 -36.34
C GLU A 305 -4.39 52.19 -37.63
N SER A 306 -3.84 53.33 -38.08
CA SER A 306 -4.25 54.01 -39.31
C SER A 306 -3.68 53.37 -40.59
N LYS A 307 -2.72 52.43 -40.44
CA LYS A 307 -1.99 51.77 -41.54
C LYS A 307 -1.33 52.76 -42.51
N ASP A 308 -0.90 53.93 -42.01
CA ASP A 308 -0.29 54.98 -42.82
C ASP A 308 1.24 54.93 -42.72
N ILE A 309 1.87 54.44 -43.79
CA ILE A 309 3.33 54.31 -43.91
C ILE A 309 4.02 55.69 -43.96
N ALA A 310 3.37 56.70 -44.52
CA ALA A 310 3.95 58.04 -44.64
C ALA A 310 3.94 58.76 -43.28
N LEU A 311 2.87 58.56 -42.50
CA LEU A 311 2.79 59.06 -41.12
C LEU A 311 3.82 58.37 -40.22
N LEU A 312 4.05 57.07 -40.40
CA LEU A 312 5.08 56.33 -39.69
C LEU A 312 6.48 56.87 -39.99
N GLN A 313 6.83 57.10 -41.26
CA GLN A 313 8.13 57.67 -41.63
C GLN A 313 8.33 59.09 -41.09
N LYS A 314 7.27 59.91 -41.05
CA LYS A 314 7.32 61.26 -40.48
C LYS A 314 7.53 61.24 -38.97
N THR A 315 6.78 60.41 -38.25
CA THR A 315 6.93 60.26 -36.78
C THR A 315 8.31 59.71 -36.40
N LEU A 316 8.88 58.81 -37.21
CA LEU A 316 10.26 58.32 -37.04
C LEU A 316 11.33 59.37 -37.32
N ALA A 317 11.06 60.35 -38.21
CA ALA A 317 11.99 61.45 -38.49
C ALA A 317 11.95 62.56 -37.43
N GLU A 318 10.81 62.72 -36.74
CA GLU A 318 10.63 63.71 -35.67
C GLU A 318 11.18 63.24 -34.31
N MET A 319 11.34 61.93 -34.11
CA MET A 319 11.86 61.34 -32.87
C MET A 319 13.38 61.13 -32.88
N PRO A 320 14.04 61.02 -31.71
CA PRO A 320 15.47 60.72 -31.63
C PRO A 320 15.81 59.41 -32.36
N ILE A 321 16.92 59.43 -33.11
CA ILE A 321 17.35 58.31 -33.97
C ILE A 321 17.51 57.01 -33.17
N ASP A 322 17.99 57.08 -31.92
CA ASP A 322 18.19 55.92 -31.06
C ASP A 322 16.86 55.30 -30.59
N GLU A 323 15.85 56.11 -30.31
CA GLU A 323 14.50 55.65 -29.93
C GLU A 323 13.77 55.06 -31.15
N ALA A 324 13.90 55.71 -32.32
CA ALA A 324 13.37 55.20 -33.58
C ALA A 324 13.94 53.82 -33.93
N ARG A 325 15.26 53.66 -33.78
CA ARG A 325 15.95 52.38 -33.99
C ARG A 325 15.48 51.32 -33.01
N TYR A 326 15.34 51.66 -31.73
CA TYR A 326 14.89 50.76 -30.68
C TYR A 326 13.48 50.21 -30.95
N HIS A 327 12.51 51.08 -31.26
CA HIS A 327 11.14 50.66 -31.54
C HIS A 327 10.99 49.97 -32.90
N MET A 328 11.70 50.43 -33.94
CA MET A 328 11.65 49.82 -35.27
C MET A 328 12.23 48.40 -35.27
N LYS A 329 13.36 48.18 -34.58
CA LYS A 329 13.96 46.86 -34.44
C LYS A 329 12.98 45.88 -33.79
N ARG A 330 12.30 46.32 -32.73
CA ARG A 330 11.27 45.52 -32.04
C ARG A 330 10.05 45.22 -32.91
N CYS A 331 9.63 46.15 -33.78
CA CYS A 331 8.54 45.94 -34.73
C CYS A 331 8.90 44.93 -35.82
N VAL A 332 10.18 44.86 -36.22
CA VAL A 332 10.69 43.86 -37.17
C VAL A 332 10.84 42.50 -36.48
N ASP A 333 11.40 42.48 -35.28
CA ASP A 333 11.61 41.26 -34.49
C ASP A 333 10.29 40.62 -34.04
N SER A 334 9.23 41.40 -33.84
CA SER A 334 7.87 40.89 -33.61
C SER A 334 7.12 40.54 -34.90
N GLY A 335 7.67 40.83 -36.08
CA GLY A 335 7.01 40.56 -37.37
C GLY A 335 5.86 41.51 -37.71
N MET A 336 5.69 42.61 -36.96
CA MET A 336 4.71 43.67 -37.24
C MET A 336 5.10 44.55 -38.44
N TRP A 337 6.38 44.60 -38.78
CA TRP A 337 6.93 45.39 -39.89
C TRP A 337 7.93 44.57 -40.71
N VAL A 338 7.80 44.61 -42.04
CA VAL A 338 8.77 43.98 -42.95
C VAL A 338 9.75 45.07 -43.42
N PRO A 339 11.08 44.90 -43.23
CA PRO A 339 12.04 45.94 -43.57
C PRO A 339 12.10 46.25 -45.08
N ASP A 340 11.92 47.53 -45.43
CA ASP A 340 12.27 48.12 -46.72
C ASP A 340 13.70 48.73 -46.70
N ALA A 341 14.24 49.10 -47.86
CA ALA A 341 15.62 49.57 -48.04
C ALA A 341 16.01 50.77 -47.13
N SER A 342 15.05 51.65 -46.82
CA SER A 342 15.22 52.80 -45.91
C SER A 342 15.26 52.40 -44.42
N SER A 343 14.41 51.47 -44.00
CA SER A 343 14.45 50.92 -42.63
C SER A 343 15.68 50.05 -42.38
N LYS A 344 16.22 49.40 -43.41
CA LYS A 344 17.44 48.59 -43.32
C LYS A 344 18.68 49.44 -43.00
N LYS A 345 18.80 50.63 -43.62
CA LYS A 345 19.85 51.63 -43.30
C LYS A 345 19.75 52.16 -41.87
N LEU A 346 18.55 52.27 -41.31
CA LEU A 346 18.37 52.68 -39.91
C LEU A 346 18.79 51.58 -38.93
N LEU A 347 18.58 50.30 -39.27
CA LEU A 347 18.83 49.16 -38.38
C LEU A 347 20.28 48.67 -38.37
N GLU A 348 21.02 48.83 -39.47
CA GLU A 348 22.39 48.28 -39.63
C GLU A 348 23.49 49.08 -38.93
N GLY A 349 23.17 50.17 -38.23
CA GLY A 349 24.11 50.85 -37.33
C GLY A 349 25.39 51.27 -38.04
N ASP A 350 25.37 52.44 -38.67
CA ASP A 350 26.53 53.04 -39.31
C ASP A 350 27.62 53.42 -38.25
N GLU A 351 28.38 52.45 -37.76
CA GLU A 351 29.77 52.65 -37.30
C GLU A 351 30.70 52.81 -38.52
N ALA A 352 30.35 53.71 -39.46
CA ALA A 352 31.23 54.10 -40.57
C ALA A 352 30.82 55.42 -41.27
N GLY A 353 29.94 56.25 -40.68
CA GLY A 353 29.38 57.42 -41.35
C GLY A 353 30.16 58.74 -41.21
N ALA A 354 31.50 58.70 -41.11
CA ALA A 354 32.32 59.92 -41.06
C ALA A 354 33.14 60.21 -42.33
N GLU A 355 33.20 59.30 -43.31
CA GLU A 355 34.02 59.52 -44.52
C GLU A 355 33.44 58.74 -45.72
N ALA A 356 32.39 59.26 -46.34
CA ALA A 356 32.05 58.97 -47.74
C ALA A 356 30.98 59.97 -48.26
N ALA A 357 31.18 61.25 -47.96
CA ALA A 357 30.54 62.34 -48.68
C ALA A 357 31.50 62.84 -49.77
N ALA A 358 31.89 61.95 -50.68
CA ALA A 358 32.56 62.27 -51.93
C ALA A 358 32.59 60.97 -52.75
N GLU A 359 32.20 61.05 -54.02
CA GLU A 359 32.20 59.95 -55.01
C GLU A 359 30.96 59.04 -55.00
N ALA A 360 29.87 59.52 -55.63
CA ALA A 360 29.33 58.89 -56.84
C ALA A 360 27.92 59.46 -57.17
N GLU A 361 27.84 60.76 -57.47
CA GLU A 361 26.90 61.26 -58.48
C GLU A 361 27.55 61.04 -59.87
N GLU A 362 27.72 59.79 -60.28
CA GLU A 362 27.97 59.45 -61.70
C GLU A 362 27.76 57.95 -61.96
N GLU A 363 26.52 57.48 -61.84
CA GLU A 363 25.99 56.39 -62.69
C GLU A 363 24.46 56.38 -62.58
N ALA A 364 23.86 57.43 -63.13
CA ALA A 364 22.52 57.33 -63.67
C ALA A 364 22.57 56.50 -64.97
N GLU A 365 21.50 55.75 -65.24
CA GLU A 365 21.24 54.99 -66.48
C GLU A 365 21.98 53.65 -66.64
N GLY A 366 21.61 52.65 -65.83
CA GLY A 366 22.21 51.33 -65.96
C GLY A 366 21.42 50.09 -65.57
N GLU A 367 20.27 50.13 -64.89
CA GLU A 367 19.53 48.87 -64.63
C GLU A 367 18.02 49.01 -64.37
N ALA A 368 17.38 50.00 -64.99
CA ALA A 368 15.92 50.04 -65.16
C ALA A 368 15.38 48.99 -66.17
N ALA A 369 16.22 48.05 -66.61
CA ALA A 369 15.88 46.98 -67.54
C ALA A 369 16.05 45.56 -66.98
N ARG A 370 16.05 45.39 -65.64
CA ARG A 370 15.93 44.06 -65.00
C ARG A 370 14.82 43.94 -63.95
N LEU A 371 13.93 44.92 -63.87
CA LEU A 371 12.56 44.67 -63.44
C LEU A 371 11.86 43.92 -64.59
N THR A 372 10.94 43.00 -64.27
CA THR A 372 9.95 42.35 -65.18
C THR A 372 10.22 40.90 -65.65
N ILE A 373 11.28 40.20 -65.22
CA ILE A 373 11.36 38.72 -65.41
C ILE A 373 11.86 38.02 -64.13
N ARG A 374 11.12 38.15 -63.03
CA ARG A 374 11.19 37.18 -61.90
C ARG A 374 9.97 37.19 -60.96
N TYR A 375 8.89 37.89 -61.35
CA TYR A 375 7.64 37.98 -60.57
C TYR A 375 6.43 37.35 -61.29
N GLN A 376 6.67 36.33 -62.12
CA GLN A 376 5.61 35.52 -62.77
C GLN A 376 5.85 34.01 -62.71
N PHE A 377 6.82 33.51 -61.91
CA PHE A 377 7.00 32.07 -61.70
C PHE A 377 7.45 31.75 -60.27
N LYS A 378 6.51 31.83 -59.33
CA LYS A 378 6.51 30.99 -58.11
C LYS A 378 5.12 30.92 -57.44
N VAL A 379 4.07 30.93 -58.25
CA VAL A 379 2.74 30.39 -57.91
C VAL A 379 2.51 29.20 -58.85
N ALA A 380 3.31 28.15 -58.66
CA ALA A 380 3.14 26.80 -59.18
C ALA A 380 4.42 26.03 -58.84
N LEU A 381 4.27 24.83 -58.26
CA LEU A 381 5.29 23.96 -57.65
C LEU A 381 5.77 24.45 -56.28
N ILE A 382 5.48 23.82 -55.15
CA ILE A 382 5.03 22.46 -54.83
C ILE A 382 4.30 22.52 -53.48
N MET A 383 3.56 21.45 -53.20
CA MET A 383 3.23 20.90 -51.89
C MET A 383 4.09 21.37 -50.71
#